data_AF-A0A449AV29-F1
#
_entry.id   AF-A0A449AV29-F1
#
_cell.length_a   1.000
_cell.length_b   1.000
_cell.length_c   1.000
_cell.angle_alpha   90.00
_cell.angle_beta   90.00
_cell.angle_gamma   90.00
#
_symmetry.space_group_name_H-M   'P 1'
#
loop_
_entity.id
_entity.type
_entity.pdbx_description
1 polymer ?
#
loop_
_entity_poly.entity_id
_entity_poly.type
_entity_poly.pdbx_seq_one_letter_code
_entity_poly.pdbx_strand_id
1 'polypeptide(L)'
;MLCWNQSKKLTRAKKQSKRNQSFARNNKIKLDVPTFNINEAFLSNKLCKNFFKDNNKTVFVENIIQGWAFLQNSFNDYNNLFVGKGINGEYIFFDRFKKTQDRTNANMFITGTSGAGKSTFAEKMILNDIANNRDVIVLDLQQEYKQNGLMLGATILDFTSKKQPTFN
;
A
#
# COMPACT_ATOMS: atom_id res chain seq x y z
N MET A 1 13.82 30.78 24.52
CA MET A 1 12.37 31.09 24.45
C MET A 1 11.94 31.06 23.00
N LEU A 2 11.02 30.18 22.62
CA LEU A 2 10.56 30.03 21.22
C LEU A 2 9.35 30.95 20.98
N CYS A 3 9.50 32.01 20.18
CA CYS A 3 8.37 32.87 19.80
C CYS A 3 7.66 32.32 18.56
N TRP A 4 6.59 31.57 18.76
CA TRP A 4 5.79 31.03 17.67
C TRP A 4 4.67 32.00 17.25
N ASN A 5 4.63 32.36 15.96
CA ASN A 5 3.56 33.19 15.39
C ASN A 5 2.47 32.31 14.76
N GLN A 6 1.29 32.22 15.38
CA GLN A 6 0.13 31.52 14.81
C GLN A 6 -0.85 32.50 14.19
N SER A 7 -1.14 32.36 12.90
CA SER A 7 -2.25 33.09 12.27
C SER A 7 -2.81 32.35 11.05
N LYS A 8 -4.14 32.32 10.94
CA LYS A 8 -4.84 31.74 9.78
C LYS A 8 -4.79 32.64 8.53
N LYS A 9 -4.38 33.91 8.65
CA LYS A 9 -4.29 34.88 7.54
C LYS A 9 -2.86 35.41 7.40
N LEU A 10 -2.33 35.37 6.18
CA LEU A 10 -0.93 35.73 5.86
C LEU A 10 -0.55 37.17 6.26
N THR A 11 -1.45 38.12 6.04
CA THR A 11 -1.25 39.54 6.38
C THR A 11 -1.07 39.74 7.89
N ARG A 12 -1.83 39.01 8.69
CA ARG A 12 -1.79 39.07 10.16
C ARG A 12 -0.52 38.40 10.70
N ALA A 13 -0.08 37.27 10.12
CA ALA A 13 1.19 36.64 10.47
C ALA A 13 2.39 37.57 10.22
N LYS A 14 2.43 38.25 9.06
CA LYS A 14 3.49 39.21 8.72
C LYS A 14 3.54 40.39 9.71
N LYS A 15 2.38 40.92 10.11
CA LYS A 15 2.29 42.01 11.09
C LYS A 15 2.83 41.57 12.47
N GLN A 16 2.52 40.36 12.90
CA GLN A 16 2.99 39.82 14.17
C GLN A 16 4.51 39.55 14.15
N SER A 17 5.04 39.04 13.03
CA SER A 17 6.49 38.87 12.85
C SER A 17 7.26 40.18 12.98
N LYS A 18 6.78 41.26 12.32
CA LYS A 18 7.39 42.60 12.45
C LYS A 18 7.39 43.12 13.89
N ARG A 19 6.29 42.92 14.64
CA ARG A 19 6.21 43.33 16.05
C ARG A 19 7.24 42.59 16.92
N ASN A 20 7.36 41.29 16.74
CA ASN A 20 8.33 40.48 17.49
C ASN A 20 9.78 40.87 17.17
N GLN A 21 10.07 41.21 15.90
CA GLN A 21 11.39 41.69 15.49
C GLN A 21 11.75 43.02 16.16
N SER A 22 10.83 43.98 16.20
CA SER A 22 11.04 45.25 16.90
C SER A 22 11.27 45.05 18.40
N PHE A 23 10.48 44.18 19.03
CA PHE A 23 10.62 43.88 20.45
C PHE A 23 11.98 43.25 20.77
N ALA A 24 12.43 42.28 19.98
CA ALA A 24 13.70 41.62 20.21
C ALA A 24 14.89 42.58 20.04
N ARG A 25 14.84 43.48 19.03
CA ARG A 25 15.86 44.52 18.84
C ARG A 25 15.97 45.45 20.04
N ASN A 26 14.82 45.91 20.55
CA ASN A 26 14.78 46.81 21.72
C ASN A 26 15.36 46.15 22.98
N ASN A 27 15.18 44.83 23.12
CA ASN A 27 15.69 44.07 24.26
C ASN A 27 17.07 43.44 24.01
N LYS A 28 17.78 43.82 22.93
CA LYS A 28 19.08 43.26 22.53
C LYS A 28 19.10 41.72 22.42
N ILE A 29 17.96 41.13 22.10
CA ILE A 29 17.82 39.69 21.89
C ILE A 29 18.27 39.37 20.46
N LYS A 30 19.28 38.52 20.32
CA LYS A 30 19.70 38.00 19.01
C LYS A 30 18.60 37.09 18.47
N LEU A 31 17.97 37.49 17.37
CA LEU A 31 17.01 36.66 16.65
C LEU A 31 17.75 35.87 15.57
N ASP A 32 17.88 34.56 15.77
CA ASP A 32 18.25 33.66 14.68
C ASP A 32 17.01 33.36 13.86
N VAL A 33 16.92 33.99 12.68
CA VAL A 33 15.90 33.67 11.68
C VAL A 33 16.47 32.52 10.84
N PRO A 34 15.84 31.33 10.83
CA PRO A 34 16.30 30.24 10.00
C PRO A 34 16.30 30.68 8.53
N THR A 35 17.50 30.81 7.95
CA THR A 35 17.70 31.26 6.56
C THR A 35 17.23 30.19 5.57
N PHE A 36 17.29 28.92 5.97
CA PHE A 36 16.91 27.79 5.15
C PHE A 36 15.54 27.27 5.58
N ASN A 37 14.54 27.50 4.73
CA ASN A 37 13.29 26.76 4.81
C ASN A 37 13.51 25.42 4.11
N ILE A 38 13.52 24.34 4.89
CA ILE A 38 13.68 22.97 4.36
C ILE A 38 12.64 22.69 3.26
N ASN A 39 11.42 23.21 3.39
CA ASN A 39 10.40 23.06 2.35
C ASN A 39 10.80 23.76 1.04
N GLU A 40 11.41 24.94 1.09
CA GLU A 40 11.89 25.63 -0.11
C GLU A 40 13.08 24.91 -0.74
N ALA A 41 14.00 24.37 0.08
CA ALA A 41 15.11 23.55 -0.40
C ALA A 41 14.62 22.25 -1.10
N PHE A 42 13.61 21.56 -0.55
CA PHE A 42 13.02 20.40 -1.22
C PHE A 42 12.22 20.77 -2.47
N LEU A 43 11.49 21.89 -2.46
CA LEU A 43 10.79 22.39 -3.64
C LEU A 43 11.76 22.80 -4.76
N SER A 44 12.97 23.24 -4.42
CA SER A 44 14.01 23.61 -5.39
C SER A 44 14.61 22.39 -6.12
N ASN A 45 14.55 21.20 -5.52
CA ASN A 45 15.03 19.94 -6.13
C ASN A 45 14.01 19.31 -7.10
N LYS A 46 13.00 20.06 -7.54
CA LYS A 46 11.86 19.53 -8.29
C LYS A 46 12.15 19.51 -9.80
N LEU A 47 12.35 18.32 -10.36
CA LEU A 47 12.60 18.12 -11.80
C LEU A 47 11.32 17.95 -12.65
N CYS A 48 10.14 17.78 -12.05
CA CYS A 48 8.89 17.47 -12.77
C CYS A 48 7.67 18.32 -12.31
N LYS A 49 6.66 18.46 -13.19
CA LYS A 49 5.40 19.19 -12.93
C LYS A 49 4.61 18.62 -11.73
N ASN A 50 3.91 19.52 -11.03
CA ASN A 50 3.17 19.28 -9.77
C ASN A 50 2.02 18.26 -9.91
N PHE A 51 2.24 17.01 -9.50
CA PHE A 51 1.17 16.00 -9.29
C PHE A 51 0.41 16.17 -7.95
N PHE A 52 0.83 17.08 -7.08
CA PHE A 52 0.35 17.15 -5.69
C PHE A 52 -0.87 18.04 -5.45
N LYS A 53 -1.49 18.60 -6.50
CA LYS A 53 -2.66 19.49 -6.29
C LYS A 53 -3.81 18.76 -5.58
N ASP A 54 -3.85 17.43 -5.67
CA ASP A 54 -4.85 16.57 -5.04
C ASP A 54 -4.34 15.83 -3.78
N ASN A 55 -3.05 15.93 -3.44
CA ASN A 55 -2.42 15.18 -2.34
C ASN A 55 -1.81 16.10 -1.28
N ASN A 56 -2.65 16.62 -0.38
CA ASN A 56 -2.24 17.43 0.79
C ASN A 56 -1.69 16.57 1.95
N LYS A 57 -0.81 15.61 1.68
CA LYS A 57 -0.10 14.88 2.74
C LYS A 57 1.18 15.62 3.09
N THR A 58 1.15 16.41 4.15
CA THR A 58 2.36 17.03 4.72
C THR A 58 3.20 15.92 5.37
N VAL A 59 4.39 15.68 4.84
CA VAL A 59 5.36 14.78 5.46
C VAL A 59 6.23 15.61 6.42
N PHE A 60 6.33 15.21 7.68
CA PHE A 60 7.23 15.86 8.64
C PHE A 60 8.68 15.63 8.22
N VAL A 61 9.54 16.64 8.44
CA VAL A 61 10.98 16.56 8.14
C VAL A 61 11.64 15.38 8.84
N GLU A 62 11.17 15.05 10.04
CA GLU A 62 11.64 13.88 10.79
C GLU A 62 11.40 12.58 10.03
N ASN A 63 10.24 12.42 9.37
CA ASN A 63 9.95 11.23 8.55
C ASN A 63 10.91 11.12 7.36
N ILE A 64 11.33 12.24 6.78
CA ILE A 64 12.31 12.25 5.68
C ILE A 64 13.70 11.86 6.20
N ILE A 65 14.12 12.41 7.35
CA ILE A 65 15.40 12.09 7.99
C ILE A 65 15.45 10.61 8.39
N GLN A 66 14.34 10.07 8.91
CA GLN A 66 14.18 8.66 9.22
C GLN A 66 14.05 7.78 7.96
N GLY A 67 14.10 8.36 6.76
CA GLY A 67 14.10 7.63 5.50
C GLY A 67 12.74 7.05 5.09
N TRP A 68 11.63 7.51 5.67
CA TRP A 68 10.30 6.98 5.36
C TRP A 68 9.87 7.20 3.91
N ALA A 69 10.42 8.22 3.24
CA ALA A 69 10.23 8.42 1.80
C ALA A 69 10.83 7.26 0.96
N PHE A 70 11.74 6.49 1.54
CA PHE A 70 12.44 5.38 0.91
C PHE A 70 12.02 4.01 1.48
N LEU A 71 11.15 3.97 2.49
CA LEU A 71 10.55 2.73 2.98
C LEU A 71 9.48 2.25 2.00
N GLN A 72 9.91 1.78 0.83
CA GLN A 72 9.09 0.87 0.05
C GLN A 72 9.30 -0.53 0.61
N ASN A 73 8.41 -0.95 1.51
CA ASN A 73 8.18 -2.38 1.71
C ASN A 73 7.50 -2.88 0.44
N SER A 74 8.29 -3.16 -0.60
CA SER A 74 7.77 -3.75 -1.82
C SER A 74 7.39 -5.19 -1.52
N PHE A 75 6.13 -5.39 -1.14
CA PHE A 75 5.47 -6.70 -1.07
C PHE A 75 5.22 -7.21 -2.50
N ASN A 76 6.31 -7.38 -3.26
CA ASN A 76 6.25 -7.73 -4.67
C ASN A 76 7.29 -8.82 -4.96
N ASP A 77 6.81 -9.98 -5.39
CA ASP A 77 7.63 -11.13 -5.72
C ASP A 77 8.06 -11.18 -7.18
N TYR A 78 7.80 -10.09 -7.92
CA TYR A 78 8.12 -9.85 -9.33
C TYR A 78 7.37 -10.74 -10.31
N ASN A 79 7.57 -12.06 -10.26
CA ASN A 79 7.03 -12.99 -11.25
C ASN A 79 6.24 -14.11 -10.58
N ASN A 80 4.93 -13.94 -10.48
CA ASN A 80 3.96 -15.03 -10.30
C ASN A 80 2.54 -14.45 -10.48
N LEU A 81 1.68 -14.55 -9.47
CA LEU A 81 0.32 -14.08 -9.55
C LEU A 81 0.25 -12.55 -9.45
N PHE A 82 -0.32 -11.90 -10.45
CA PHE A 82 -0.74 -10.51 -10.35
C PHE A 82 -1.93 -10.39 -9.38
N VAL A 83 -1.76 -9.75 -8.23
CA VAL A 83 -2.83 -9.57 -7.23
C VAL A 83 -3.64 -8.31 -7.49
N GLY A 84 -2.96 -7.20 -7.79
CA GLY A 84 -3.61 -5.92 -7.99
C GLY A 84 -2.63 -4.75 -7.97
N LYS A 85 -3.17 -3.55 -7.77
CA LYS A 85 -2.40 -2.30 -7.71
C LYS A 85 -2.38 -1.78 -6.27
N GLY A 86 -1.20 -1.48 -5.75
CA GLY A 86 -1.01 -0.90 -4.43
C GLY A 86 -1.42 0.58 -4.36
N ILE A 87 -1.36 1.14 -3.15
CA ILE A 87 -1.85 2.50 -2.88
C ILE A 87 -1.01 3.56 -3.62
N ASN A 88 0.26 3.28 -3.88
CA ASN A 88 1.16 4.20 -4.60
C ASN A 88 1.17 3.94 -6.11
N GLY A 89 0.32 3.02 -6.58
CA GLY A 89 0.14 2.69 -7.98
C GLY A 89 1.12 1.65 -8.53
N GLU A 90 1.88 1.00 -7.66
CA GLU A 90 2.71 -0.16 -7.97
C GLU A 90 1.86 -1.39 -8.29
N TYR A 91 2.31 -2.22 -9.24
CA TYR A 91 1.71 -3.54 -9.44
C TYR A 91 2.24 -4.50 -8.38
N ILE A 92 1.34 -5.31 -7.80
CA ILE A 92 1.67 -6.29 -6.77
C ILE A 92 1.63 -7.68 -7.41
N PHE A 93 2.78 -8.34 -7.47
CA PHE A 93 2.88 -9.75 -7.80
C PHE A 93 3.19 -10.54 -6.53
N PHE A 94 2.58 -11.70 -6.39
CA PHE A 94 2.66 -12.49 -5.18
C PHE A 94 2.92 -13.96 -5.50
N ASP A 95 3.94 -14.53 -4.85
CA ASP A 95 4.22 -15.96 -4.88
C ASP A 95 4.08 -16.54 -3.48
N ARG A 96 3.01 -17.32 -3.28
CA ARG A 96 2.71 -17.97 -2.00
C ARG A 96 3.76 -19.01 -1.59
N PHE A 97 4.52 -19.58 -2.52
CA PHE A 97 5.52 -20.62 -2.22
C PHE A 97 6.93 -20.06 -2.08
N LYS A 98 7.13 -18.75 -2.27
CA LYS A 98 8.42 -18.12 -2.05
C LYS A 98 8.75 -18.12 -0.57
N LYS A 99 9.83 -18.82 -0.22
CA LYS A 99 10.34 -18.89 1.14
C LYS A 99 11.27 -17.72 1.42
N THR A 100 10.99 -16.99 2.48
CA THR A 100 11.87 -15.95 3.04
C THR A 100 11.98 -16.14 4.54
N GLN A 101 12.84 -15.37 5.22
CA GLN A 101 12.94 -15.42 6.68
C GLN A 101 11.58 -15.22 7.36
N ASP A 102 10.75 -14.32 6.82
CA ASP A 102 9.41 -14.03 7.34
C ASP A 102 8.30 -14.92 6.76
N ARG A 103 8.56 -15.67 5.68
CA ARG A 103 7.60 -16.55 5.00
C ARG A 103 8.08 -17.98 5.05
N THR A 104 7.84 -18.63 6.18
CA THR A 104 8.29 -20.01 6.43
C THR A 104 7.33 -21.06 5.86
N ASN A 105 6.06 -20.70 5.66
CA ASN A 105 5.02 -21.58 5.11
C ASN A 105 4.23 -20.89 3.97
N ALA A 106 3.53 -21.69 3.17
CA ALA A 106 2.71 -21.25 2.04
C ALA A 106 1.21 -21.22 2.35
N ASN A 107 0.86 -21.26 3.64
CA ASN A 107 -0.53 -21.25 4.09
C ASN A 107 -1.10 -19.83 3.94
N MET A 108 -2.36 -19.74 3.52
CA MET A 108 -3.04 -18.47 3.29
C MET A 108 -4.45 -18.52 3.87
N PHE A 109 -4.90 -17.39 4.41
CA PHE A 109 -6.27 -17.17 4.84
C PHE A 109 -6.85 -15.97 4.09
N ILE A 110 -7.98 -16.18 3.41
CA ILE A 110 -8.68 -15.13 2.64
C ILE A 110 -9.94 -14.73 3.41
N THR A 111 -10.07 -13.44 3.73
CA THR A 111 -11.21 -12.88 4.47
C THR A 111 -11.75 -11.62 3.80
N GLY A 112 -13.01 -11.29 4.08
CA GLY A 112 -13.71 -10.16 3.48
C GLY A 112 -15.23 -10.27 3.60
N THR A 113 -15.93 -9.14 3.43
CA THR A 113 -17.40 -9.09 3.45
C THR A 113 -18.01 -9.85 2.26
N SER A 114 -19.30 -10.19 2.35
CA SER A 114 -20.02 -10.77 1.20
C SER A 114 -19.94 -9.83 -0.01
N GLY A 115 -19.66 -10.38 -1.20
CA GLY A 115 -19.46 -9.58 -2.41
C GLY A 115 -18.07 -8.92 -2.57
N ALA A 116 -17.16 -9.06 -1.59
CA ALA A 116 -15.82 -8.46 -1.67
C ALA A 116 -14.86 -9.14 -2.69
N GLY A 117 -15.33 -10.14 -3.45
CA GLY A 117 -14.51 -10.87 -4.43
C GLY A 117 -13.64 -11.99 -3.86
N LYS A 118 -13.98 -12.54 -2.68
CA LYS A 118 -13.24 -13.65 -2.06
C LYS A 118 -13.15 -14.88 -2.97
N SER A 119 -14.28 -15.37 -3.48
CA SER A 119 -14.32 -16.55 -4.38
C SER A 119 -13.55 -16.29 -5.66
N THR A 120 -13.68 -15.08 -6.24
CA THR A 120 -12.92 -14.66 -7.43
C THR A 120 -11.41 -14.66 -7.18
N PHE A 121 -10.97 -14.17 -6.01
CA PHE A 121 -9.55 -14.18 -5.66
C PHE A 121 -9.02 -15.59 -5.42
N ALA A 122 -9.81 -16.46 -4.76
CA ALA A 122 -9.48 -17.86 -4.55
C ALA A 122 -9.38 -18.62 -5.89
N GLU A 123 -10.32 -18.39 -6.82
CA GLU A 123 -10.27 -18.95 -8.16
C GLU A 123 -9.00 -18.53 -8.91
N LYS A 124 -8.64 -17.24 -8.84
CA LYS A 124 -7.42 -16.72 -9.44
C LYS A 124 -6.16 -17.38 -8.88
N MET A 125 -6.14 -17.68 -7.58
CA MET A 125 -5.06 -18.44 -6.93
C MET A 125 -5.00 -19.89 -7.43
N ILE A 126 -6.15 -20.57 -7.51
CA ILE A 126 -6.25 -21.94 -8.03
C ILE A 126 -5.72 -22.02 -9.45
N LEU A 127 -6.19 -21.13 -10.33
CA LEU A 127 -5.71 -21.05 -11.71
C LEU A 127 -4.21 -20.80 -11.79
N ASN A 128 -3.66 -19.94 -10.93
CA ASN A 128 -2.24 -19.68 -10.88
C ASN A 128 -1.44 -20.91 -10.39
N ASP A 129 -1.94 -21.65 -9.42
CA ASP A 129 -1.30 -22.88 -8.95
C ASP A 129 -1.31 -23.95 -10.06
N ILE A 130 -2.43 -24.13 -10.77
CA ILE A 130 -2.54 -25.02 -11.94
C ILE A 130 -1.58 -24.59 -13.06
N ALA A 131 -1.53 -23.28 -13.37
CA ALA A 131 -0.63 -22.73 -14.41
C ALA A 131 0.86 -22.92 -14.07
N ASN A 132 1.19 -23.04 -12.78
CA ASN A 132 2.52 -23.38 -12.30
C ASN A 132 2.74 -24.90 -12.14
N ASN A 133 1.91 -25.74 -12.77
CA ASN A 133 1.95 -27.20 -12.71
C ASN A 133 1.88 -27.75 -11.27
N ARG A 134 0.97 -27.22 -10.46
CA ARG A 134 0.73 -27.70 -9.09
C ARG A 134 -0.60 -28.40 -9.00
N ASP A 135 -0.63 -29.49 -8.24
CA ASP A 135 -1.85 -30.21 -7.93
C ASP A 135 -2.70 -29.40 -6.96
N VAL A 136 -3.99 -29.26 -7.27
CA VAL A 136 -4.94 -28.49 -6.47
C VAL A 136 -6.13 -29.37 -6.11
N ILE A 137 -6.42 -29.41 -4.81
CA ILE A 137 -7.61 -30.06 -4.26
C ILE A 137 -8.49 -28.97 -3.65
N VAL A 138 -9.74 -28.91 -4.08
CA VAL A 138 -10.72 -27.91 -3.63
C VAL A 138 -11.85 -28.60 -2.89
N LEU A 139 -12.12 -28.15 -1.66
CA LEU A 139 -13.31 -28.55 -0.90
C LEU A 139 -14.38 -27.48 -1.09
N ASP A 140 -15.35 -27.76 -1.94
CA ASP A 140 -16.37 -26.80 -2.35
C ASP A 140 -17.76 -27.17 -1.82
N LEU A 141 -18.21 -26.45 -0.79
CA LEU A 141 -19.53 -26.65 -0.18
C LEU A 141 -20.66 -25.96 -0.95
N GLN A 142 -20.36 -24.93 -1.75
CA GLN A 142 -21.35 -24.10 -2.45
C GLN A 142 -21.44 -24.44 -3.94
N GLN A 143 -20.60 -25.35 -4.43
CA GLN A 143 -20.50 -25.77 -5.82
C GLN A 143 -20.17 -24.61 -6.79
N GLU A 144 -19.47 -23.59 -6.30
CA GLU A 144 -19.05 -22.41 -7.09
C GLU A 144 -17.96 -22.77 -8.11
N TYR A 145 -17.08 -23.73 -7.80
CA TYR A 145 -15.92 -24.09 -8.63
C TYR A 145 -16.17 -25.27 -9.57
N LYS A 146 -17.34 -25.93 -9.46
CA LYS A 146 -17.67 -27.15 -10.23
C LYS A 146 -17.53 -26.96 -11.74
N GLN A 147 -18.12 -25.88 -12.27
CA GLN A 147 -18.10 -25.61 -13.71
C GLN A 147 -16.69 -25.34 -14.23
N ASN A 148 -15.94 -24.51 -13.51
CA ASN A 148 -14.58 -24.14 -13.91
C ASN A 148 -13.62 -25.33 -13.76
N GLY A 149 -13.80 -26.14 -12.72
CA GLY A 149 -13.10 -27.41 -12.56
C GLY A 149 -13.31 -28.35 -13.75
N LEU A 150 -14.54 -28.56 -14.20
CA LEU A 150 -14.82 -29.37 -15.40
C LEU A 150 -14.13 -28.82 -16.65
N MET A 151 -14.16 -27.50 -16.84
CA MET A 151 -13.50 -26.85 -17.99
C MET A 151 -11.98 -27.04 -17.98
N LEU A 152 -11.38 -27.11 -16.79
CA LEU A 152 -9.94 -27.35 -16.59
C LEU A 152 -9.58 -28.84 -16.58
N GLY A 153 -10.54 -29.74 -16.80
CA GLY A 153 -10.32 -31.19 -16.79
C GLY A 153 -10.18 -31.79 -15.40
N ALA A 154 -10.68 -31.14 -14.35
CA ALA A 154 -10.62 -31.65 -13.00
C ALA A 154 -11.54 -32.86 -12.78
N THR A 155 -11.11 -33.80 -11.94
CA THR A 155 -11.94 -34.90 -11.44
C THR A 155 -12.86 -34.41 -10.32
N ILE A 156 -14.15 -34.76 -10.38
CA ILE A 156 -15.14 -34.31 -9.40
C ILE A 156 -15.64 -35.47 -8.55
N LEU A 157 -15.39 -35.36 -7.25
CA LEU A 157 -15.90 -36.28 -6.24
C LEU A 157 -17.09 -35.62 -5.55
N ASP A 158 -18.29 -36.09 -5.88
CA ASP A 158 -19.53 -35.64 -5.24
C ASP A 158 -19.88 -36.59 -4.08
N PHE A 159 -19.86 -36.05 -2.86
CA PHE A 159 -20.20 -36.78 -1.64
C PHE A 159 -21.67 -36.62 -1.23
N THR A 160 -22.45 -35.79 -1.93
CA THR A 160 -23.85 -35.50 -1.60
C THR A 160 -24.85 -36.37 -2.36
N SER A 161 -24.52 -36.76 -3.60
CA SER A 161 -25.39 -37.64 -4.39
C SER A 161 -25.05 -39.11 -4.14
N LYS A 162 -26.06 -40.00 -4.09
CA LYS A 162 -25.86 -41.47 -4.04
C LYS A 162 -25.24 -42.05 -5.32
N LYS A 163 -24.79 -41.23 -6.26
CA LYS A 163 -24.17 -41.68 -7.51
C LYS A 163 -22.69 -41.97 -7.27
N GLN A 164 -22.21 -43.02 -7.92
CA GLN A 164 -20.80 -43.39 -7.92
C GLN A 164 -19.93 -42.20 -8.36
N PRO A 165 -18.72 -42.04 -7.78
CA PRO A 165 -17.79 -40.99 -8.19
C PRO A 165 -17.54 -41.06 -9.71
N THR A 166 -17.57 -39.90 -10.36
CA THR A 166 -17.27 -39.79 -11.79
C THR A 166 -15.78 -39.52 -11.95
N PHE A 167 -15.04 -40.56 -12.32
CA PHE A 167 -13.65 -40.43 -12.73
C PHE A 167 -13.65 -40.15 -14.24
N ASN A 168 -13.06 -39.01 -14.64
CA ASN A 168 -12.72 -38.75 -16.03
C ASN A 168 -11.41 -39.44 -16.39
#